data_AF-A0A3D1SHS9-F1
#
_entry.id   AF-A0A3D1SHS9-F1
#
_cell.length_a   1.000
_cell.length_b   1.000
_cell.length_c   1.000
_cell.angle_alpha   90.00
_cell.angle_beta   90.00
_cell.angle_gamma   90.00
#
_symmetry.space_group_name_H-M   'P 1'
#
loop_
_entity.id
_entity.type
_entity.pdbx_description
1 polymer ?
#
loop_
_entity_poly.entity_id
_entity_poly.type
_entity_poly.pdbx_seq_one_letter_code
_entity_poly.pdbx_strand_id
1 'polypeptide(L)'
;MSLSMIYNGCQPAAKKVAVALESLIRSQFPRDNLYIVGFSRIAQEFKPNELIEMSTLDNQQGTNMAHGLMLSRQLLARHRGVNKQIIMITDGGPTVWYEDGEWRFNWPYNHLAEQQTLLEAQRCTREGITINTFMLEDDNWMIAFVNQMSQINHGRTFYADKNNLGEYLLVDYLNSKRKFVS
;
A
#
# COMPACT_ATOMS: atom_id res chain seq x y z
N MET A 1 9.09 -1.01 -6.67
CA MET A 1 8.95 -0.89 -5.20
C MET A 1 10.09 -0.02 -4.66
N SER A 2 10.04 0.50 -3.43
CA SER A 2 11.14 1.30 -2.88
C SER A 2 12.42 0.46 -2.70
N LEU A 3 13.58 1.12 -2.66
CA LEU A 3 14.85 0.45 -2.35
C LEU A 3 14.95 -0.01 -0.89
N SER A 4 14.35 0.72 0.06
CA SER A 4 14.29 0.32 1.49
C SER A 4 13.74 -1.10 1.63
N MET A 5 12.63 -1.39 0.94
CA MET A 5 11.99 -2.71 0.96
C MET A 5 12.94 -3.85 0.54
N ILE A 6 13.90 -3.56 -0.35
CA ILE A 6 14.94 -4.53 -0.73
C ILE A 6 15.97 -4.65 0.38
N TYR A 7 16.53 -3.53 0.84
CA TYR A 7 17.57 -3.51 1.87
C TYR A 7 17.13 -4.21 3.16
N ASN A 8 15.88 -4.02 3.55
CA ASN A 8 15.29 -4.57 4.76
C ASN A 8 14.79 -6.03 4.57
N GLY A 9 14.87 -6.55 3.34
CA GLY A 9 14.45 -7.91 2.99
C GLY A 9 12.93 -8.10 3.01
N CYS A 10 12.17 -7.02 2.93
CA CYS A 10 10.71 -6.98 2.99
C CYS A 10 10.04 -7.22 1.62
N GLN A 11 10.75 -6.91 0.53
CA GLN A 11 10.25 -7.04 -0.84
C GLN A 11 9.80 -8.47 -1.19
N PRO A 12 10.58 -9.54 -0.92
CA PRO A 12 10.16 -10.89 -1.27
C PRO A 12 8.89 -11.31 -0.54
N ALA A 13 8.74 -10.90 0.74
CA ALA A 13 7.53 -11.16 1.52
C ALA A 13 6.31 -10.46 0.90
N ALA A 14 6.43 -9.17 0.56
CA ALA A 14 5.35 -8.42 -0.09
C ALA A 14 4.94 -9.04 -1.45
N LYS A 15 5.91 -9.44 -2.28
CA LYS A 15 5.64 -10.14 -3.56
C LYS A 15 4.90 -11.45 -3.34
N LYS A 16 5.38 -12.28 -2.42
CA LYS A 16 4.78 -13.58 -2.11
C LYS A 16 3.33 -13.41 -1.67
N VAL A 17 3.05 -12.41 -0.83
CA VAL A 17 1.70 -12.14 -0.35
C VAL A 17 0.79 -11.62 -1.45
N ALA A 18 1.27 -10.73 -2.32
CA ALA A 18 0.50 -10.25 -3.46
C ALA A 18 0.08 -11.39 -4.40
N VAL A 19 1.01 -12.32 -4.71
CA VAL A 19 0.73 -13.50 -5.54
C VAL A 19 -0.22 -14.47 -4.84
N ALA A 20 -0.05 -14.69 -3.53
CA ALA A 20 -0.93 -15.57 -2.76
C ALA A 20 -2.37 -15.00 -2.69
N LEU A 21 -2.52 -13.70 -2.50
CA LEU A 21 -3.81 -13.03 -2.47
C LEU A 21 -4.51 -13.09 -3.82
N GLU A 22 -3.78 -12.90 -4.93
CA GLU A 22 -4.32 -13.05 -6.29
C GLU A 22 -4.87 -14.47 -6.49
N SER A 23 -4.09 -15.49 -6.14
CA SER A 23 -4.51 -16.89 -6.27
C SER A 23 -5.73 -17.21 -5.41
N LEU A 24 -5.79 -16.67 -4.18
CA LEU A 24 -6.96 -16.81 -3.30
C LEU A 24 -8.20 -16.14 -3.88
N ILE A 25 -8.08 -14.90 -4.35
CA ILE A 25 -9.19 -14.15 -4.94
C ILE A 25 -9.71 -14.86 -6.19
N ARG A 26 -8.81 -15.28 -7.08
CA ARG A 26 -9.16 -15.96 -8.31
C ARG A 26 -9.86 -17.31 -8.07
N SER A 27 -9.50 -18.01 -6.99
CA SER A 27 -10.09 -19.31 -6.65
C SER A 27 -11.39 -19.21 -5.85
N GLN A 28 -11.45 -18.35 -4.82
CA GLN A 28 -12.59 -18.31 -3.88
C GLN A 28 -13.53 -17.12 -4.10
N PHE A 29 -13.06 -16.03 -4.70
CA PHE A 29 -13.83 -14.79 -4.88
C PHE A 29 -13.71 -14.24 -6.31
N PRO A 30 -14.06 -15.01 -7.35
CA PRO A 30 -13.77 -14.68 -8.75
C PRO A 30 -14.47 -13.42 -9.30
N ARG A 31 -15.36 -12.80 -8.52
CA ARG A 31 -16.03 -11.53 -8.86
C ARG A 31 -15.31 -10.31 -8.29
N ASP A 32 -14.34 -10.50 -7.42
CA ASP A 32 -13.53 -9.40 -6.89
C ASP A 32 -12.47 -8.96 -7.91
N ASN A 33 -12.16 -7.67 -7.90
CA ASN A 33 -11.09 -7.11 -8.73
C ASN A 33 -9.88 -6.84 -7.84
N LEU A 34 -8.71 -7.34 -8.26
CA LEU A 34 -7.44 -7.10 -7.59
C LEU A 34 -6.54 -6.27 -8.50
N TYR A 35 -6.00 -5.19 -7.96
CA TYR A 35 -4.93 -4.40 -8.57
C TYR A 35 -3.71 -4.45 -7.68
N ILE A 36 -2.52 -4.58 -8.28
CA ILE A 36 -1.26 -4.53 -7.54
C ILE A 36 -0.54 -3.26 -7.96
N VAL A 37 -0.34 -2.36 -7.01
CA VAL A 37 0.34 -1.08 -7.23
C VAL A 37 1.66 -1.10 -6.47
N GLY A 38 2.76 -0.99 -7.19
CA GLY A 38 4.07 -0.82 -6.60
C GLY A 38 4.52 0.64 -6.71
N PHE A 39 5.02 1.20 -5.62
CA PHE A 39 5.51 2.58 -5.60
C PHE A 39 6.96 2.66 -5.11
N SER A 40 7.65 3.68 -5.62
CA SER A 40 8.99 4.12 -5.20
C SER A 40 9.00 5.65 -5.32
N ARG A 41 9.83 6.27 -6.17
CA ARG A 41 9.63 7.67 -6.59
C ARG A 41 8.33 7.86 -7.37
N ILE A 42 7.95 6.86 -8.17
CA ILE A 42 6.72 6.84 -8.97
C ILE A 42 5.92 5.58 -8.61
N ALA A 43 4.59 5.67 -8.67
CA ALA A 43 3.68 4.55 -8.54
C ALA A 43 3.28 4.01 -9.91
N GLN A 44 3.20 2.68 -10.03
CA GLN A 44 2.76 2.00 -11.24
C GLN A 44 1.98 0.74 -10.91
N GLU A 45 1.03 0.39 -11.78
CA GLU A 45 0.29 -0.86 -11.72
C GLU A 45 1.18 -2.00 -12.24
N PHE A 46 1.11 -3.15 -11.59
CA PHE A 46 1.79 -4.38 -11.99
C PHE A 46 0.79 -5.51 -12.17
N LYS A 47 1.03 -6.34 -13.18
CA LYS A 47 0.39 -7.64 -13.32
C LYS A 47 1.12 -8.68 -12.45
N PRO A 48 0.44 -9.76 -12.03
CA PRO A 48 1.06 -10.82 -11.22
C PRO A 48 2.36 -11.37 -11.81
N ASN A 49 2.42 -11.59 -13.13
CA ASN A 49 3.62 -12.10 -13.81
C ASN A 49 4.79 -11.09 -13.75
N GLU A 50 4.49 -9.79 -13.87
CA GLU A 50 5.49 -8.73 -13.84
C GLU A 50 6.14 -8.62 -12.46
N LEU A 51 5.43 -8.95 -11.37
CA LEU A 51 6.00 -8.95 -10.02
C LEU A 51 7.08 -10.02 -9.83
N ILE A 52 6.91 -11.18 -10.48
CA ILE A 52 7.87 -12.29 -10.44
C ILE A 52 9.15 -11.88 -11.18
N GLU A 53 8.99 -11.23 -12.33
CA GLU A 53 10.09 -10.78 -13.20
C GLU A 53 10.80 -9.51 -12.69
N MET A 54 10.14 -8.72 -11.84
CA MET A 54 10.67 -7.44 -11.36
C MET A 54 12.01 -7.64 -10.64
N SER A 55 13.07 -7.08 -11.20
CA SER A 55 14.43 -7.16 -10.67
C SER A 55 14.68 -6.12 -9.59
N THR A 56 15.79 -6.24 -8.86
CA THR A 56 16.22 -5.23 -7.88
C THR A 56 16.58 -3.88 -8.52
N LEU A 57 16.90 -3.87 -9.82
CA LEU A 57 17.28 -2.67 -10.58
C LEU A 57 16.09 -1.77 -10.93
N ASP A 58 14.87 -2.32 -10.89
CA ASP A 58 13.62 -1.59 -11.19
C ASP A 58 13.14 -0.74 -10.00
N ASN A 59 13.88 -0.75 -8.89
CA ASN A 59 13.54 -0.02 -7.67
C ASN A 59 14.23 1.34 -7.65
N GLN A 60 13.44 2.40 -7.60
CA GLN A 60 13.95 3.75 -7.40
C GLN A 60 14.00 4.12 -5.92
N GLN A 61 14.83 5.10 -5.58
CA GLN A 61 14.86 5.66 -4.23
C GLN A 61 13.56 6.42 -3.93
N GLY A 62 13.12 6.35 -2.68
CA GLY A 62 11.97 7.08 -2.16
C GLY A 62 10.70 6.23 -2.04
N THR A 63 9.77 6.76 -1.26
CA THR A 63 8.51 6.13 -0.86
C THR A 63 7.38 7.12 -1.14
N ASN A 64 6.83 7.07 -2.36
CA ASN A 64 5.76 7.94 -2.82
C ASN A 64 4.39 7.36 -2.52
N MET A 65 4.01 7.38 -1.24
CA MET A 65 2.71 6.89 -0.79
C MET A 65 1.56 7.70 -1.38
N ALA A 66 1.71 9.03 -1.50
CA ALA A 66 0.69 9.90 -2.11
C ALA A 66 0.34 9.45 -3.54
N HIS A 67 1.35 9.20 -4.39
CA HIS A 67 1.10 8.71 -5.75
C HIS A 67 0.51 7.28 -5.74
N GLY A 68 0.99 6.41 -4.85
CA GLY A 68 0.44 5.05 -4.70
C GLY A 68 -1.04 5.04 -4.36
N LEU A 69 -1.46 5.88 -3.39
CA LEU A 69 -2.86 6.06 -3.00
C LEU A 69 -3.67 6.68 -4.13
N MET A 70 -3.13 7.70 -4.82
CA MET A 70 -3.80 8.36 -5.94
C MET A 70 -4.09 7.37 -7.08
N LEU A 71 -3.10 6.59 -7.49
CA LEU A 71 -3.27 5.59 -8.53
C LEU A 71 -4.26 4.50 -8.10
N SER A 72 -4.16 4.02 -6.87
CA SER A 72 -5.08 3.02 -6.32
C SER A 72 -6.53 3.52 -6.32
N ARG A 73 -6.76 4.76 -5.89
CA ARG A 73 -8.07 5.41 -5.91
C ARG A 73 -8.63 5.51 -7.34
N GLN A 74 -7.81 5.93 -8.31
CA GLN A 74 -8.21 5.98 -9.72
C GLN A 74 -8.58 4.61 -10.29
N LEU A 75 -7.84 3.55 -9.93
CA LEU A 75 -8.15 2.18 -10.34
C LEU A 75 -9.48 1.70 -9.74
N LEU A 76 -9.68 1.94 -8.44
CA LEU A 76 -10.90 1.58 -7.72
C LEU A 76 -12.13 2.41 -8.16
N ALA A 77 -11.94 3.63 -8.67
CA ALA A 77 -13.00 4.46 -9.22
C ALA A 77 -13.64 3.86 -10.49
N ARG A 78 -12.92 2.98 -11.22
CA ARG A 78 -13.45 2.27 -12.40
C ARG A 78 -14.58 1.30 -12.05
N HIS A 79 -14.70 0.93 -10.78
CA HIS A 79 -15.65 -0.07 -10.29
C HIS A 79 -16.78 0.58 -9.49
N ARG A 80 -18.01 0.12 -9.75
CA ARG A 80 -19.22 0.53 -9.02
C ARG A 80 -19.46 -0.23 -7.73
N GLY A 81 -18.58 -1.18 -7.39
CA GLY A 81 -18.68 -1.94 -6.15
C GLY A 81 -18.65 -1.04 -4.92
N VAL A 82 -19.49 -1.35 -3.94
CA VAL A 82 -19.59 -0.59 -2.68
C VAL A 82 -18.37 -0.84 -1.79
N ASN A 83 -17.79 -2.04 -1.85
CA ASN A 83 -16.63 -2.41 -1.06
C ASN A 83 -15.33 -2.09 -1.82
N LYS A 84 -14.62 -1.05 -1.41
CA LYS A 84 -13.33 -0.64 -1.97
C LYS A 84 -12.29 -0.60 -0.86
N GLN A 85 -11.18 -1.31 -1.06
CA GLN A 85 -10.13 -1.41 -0.06
C GLN A 85 -8.75 -1.27 -0.70
N ILE A 86 -7.84 -0.65 0.03
CA ILE A 86 -6.41 -0.60 -0.24
C ILE A 86 -5.72 -1.35 0.90
N ILE A 87 -4.87 -2.31 0.55
CA ILE A 87 -3.96 -2.96 1.49
C ILE A 87 -2.57 -2.41 1.20
N MET A 88 -2.09 -1.54 2.07
CA MET A 88 -0.76 -0.93 1.93
C MET A 88 0.25 -1.72 2.74
N ILE A 89 1.32 -2.19 2.09
CA ILE A 89 2.45 -2.85 2.75
C ILE A 89 3.65 -1.92 2.61
N THR A 90 4.29 -1.57 3.73
CA THR A 90 5.42 -0.63 3.72
C THR A 90 6.40 -0.88 4.85
N ASP A 91 7.66 -0.55 4.62
CA ASP A 91 8.75 -0.63 5.59
C ASP A 91 9.27 0.76 6.02
N GLY A 92 8.64 1.85 5.57
CA GLY A 92 9.08 3.20 5.88
C GLY A 92 8.02 4.22 5.47
N GLY A 93 8.05 5.42 6.08
CA GLY A 93 7.06 6.46 5.81
C GLY A 93 7.26 7.18 4.46
N PRO A 94 6.42 8.19 4.15
CA PRO A 94 6.48 8.90 2.89
C PRO A 94 7.71 9.81 2.80
N THR A 95 8.44 9.74 1.70
CA THR A 95 9.69 10.49 1.50
C THR A 95 9.75 11.25 0.18
N VAL A 96 8.74 11.07 -0.67
CA VAL A 96 8.63 11.67 -2.00
C VAL A 96 7.41 12.58 -2.00
N TRP A 97 7.56 13.80 -2.53
CA TRP A 97 6.46 14.77 -2.67
C TRP A 97 6.44 15.35 -4.08
N TYR A 98 5.29 15.90 -4.47
CA TYR A 98 5.11 16.62 -5.72
C TYR A 98 5.27 18.12 -5.51
N GLU A 99 6.11 18.77 -6.29
CA GLU A 99 6.33 20.22 -6.23
C GLU A 99 6.84 20.69 -7.59
N ASP A 100 6.43 21.88 -8.03
CA ASP A 100 6.87 22.51 -9.29
C ASP A 100 6.77 21.62 -10.55
N GLY A 101 5.78 20.73 -10.60
CA GLY A 101 5.57 19.86 -11.75
C GLY A 101 6.25 18.49 -11.68
N GLU A 102 7.05 18.21 -10.65
CA GLU A 102 7.90 17.03 -10.56
C GLU A 102 7.82 16.31 -9.21
N TRP A 103 8.16 15.00 -9.22
CA TRP A 103 8.29 14.19 -8.01
C TRP A 103 9.70 14.34 -7.42
N ARG A 104 9.79 15.00 -6.26
CA ARG A 104 11.03 15.29 -5.54
C ARG A 104 11.28 14.32 -4.40
N PHE A 105 12.56 14.11 -4.11
CA PHE A 105 13.07 13.30 -3.00
C PHE A 105 14.38 13.94 -2.54
N ASN A 106 14.50 14.21 -1.23
CA ASN A 106 15.71 14.74 -0.61
C ASN A 106 15.88 14.20 0.82
N TRP A 107 17.08 14.39 1.36
CA TRP A 107 17.36 14.20 2.79
C TRP A 107 17.91 15.52 3.36
N PRO A 108 17.43 16.01 4.52
CA PRO A 108 16.37 15.44 5.36
C PRO A 108 15.00 15.48 4.67
N TYR A 109 14.11 14.57 5.03
CA TYR A 109 12.79 14.45 4.41
C TYR A 109 11.95 15.71 4.58
N ASN A 110 11.22 16.08 3.53
CA ASN A 110 10.32 17.22 3.53
C ASN A 110 8.92 16.83 4.03
N HIS A 111 8.37 17.62 4.97
CA HIS A 111 7.01 17.44 5.52
C HIS A 111 5.91 17.43 4.46
N LEU A 112 6.15 17.99 3.26
CA LEU A 112 5.21 17.91 2.14
C LEU A 112 4.89 16.46 1.75
N ALA A 113 5.81 15.50 1.91
CA ALA A 113 5.56 14.10 1.58
C ALA A 113 4.47 13.49 2.49
N GLU A 114 4.52 13.79 3.79
CA GLU A 114 3.50 13.41 4.77
C GLU A 114 2.17 14.10 4.47
N GLN A 115 2.19 15.43 4.31
CA GLN A 115 0.99 16.22 4.08
C GLN A 115 0.23 15.76 2.84
N GLN A 116 0.93 15.54 1.73
CA GLN A 116 0.32 15.06 0.48
C GLN A 116 -0.23 13.64 0.62
N THR A 117 0.46 12.77 1.36
CA THR A 117 -0.03 11.42 1.63
C THR A 117 -1.32 11.44 2.47
N LEU A 118 -1.36 12.26 3.53
CA LEU A 118 -2.55 12.41 4.38
C LEU A 118 -3.73 13.04 3.61
N LEU A 119 -3.46 14.02 2.74
CA LEU A 119 -4.48 14.61 1.86
C LEU A 119 -5.07 13.56 0.90
N GLU A 120 -4.23 12.69 0.33
CA GLU A 120 -4.72 11.62 -0.54
C GLU A 120 -5.47 10.54 0.25
N ALA A 121 -5.02 10.18 1.45
CA ALA A 121 -5.77 9.30 2.35
C ALA A 121 -7.15 9.88 2.69
N GLN A 122 -7.25 11.19 2.92
CA GLN A 122 -8.53 11.86 3.14
C GLN A 122 -9.43 11.76 1.89
N ARG A 123 -8.88 11.90 0.68
CA ARG A 123 -9.64 11.72 -0.57
C ARG A 123 -10.16 10.28 -0.71
N CYS A 124 -9.31 9.27 -0.46
CA CYS A 124 -9.73 7.87 -0.42
C CYS A 124 -10.90 7.66 0.55
N THR A 125 -10.82 8.25 1.73
CA THR A 125 -11.87 8.16 2.77
C THR A 125 -13.20 8.75 2.29
N ARG A 126 -13.17 9.94 1.69
CA ARG A 126 -14.37 10.59 1.12
C ARG A 126 -15.02 9.75 0.02
N GLU A 127 -14.23 8.96 -0.71
CA GLU A 127 -14.71 8.05 -1.75
C GLU A 127 -15.08 6.65 -1.21
N GLY A 128 -15.13 6.47 0.11
CA GLY A 128 -15.52 5.21 0.74
C GLY A 128 -14.48 4.09 0.61
N ILE A 129 -13.20 4.44 0.40
CA ILE A 129 -12.11 3.48 0.26
C ILE A 129 -11.42 3.30 1.61
N THR A 130 -11.46 2.08 2.15
CA THR A 130 -10.75 1.73 3.40
C THR A 130 -9.29 1.37 3.11
N ILE A 131 -8.35 1.89 3.90
CA ILE A 131 -6.90 1.68 3.79
C ILE A 131 -6.44 0.89 5.01
N ASN A 132 -6.13 -0.38 4.84
CA ASN A 132 -5.49 -1.19 5.86
C ASN A 132 -3.98 -1.17 5.63
N THR A 133 -3.21 -0.79 6.65
CA THR A 133 -1.75 -0.60 6.55
C THR A 133 -1.02 -1.68 7.32
N PHE A 134 -0.12 -2.38 6.65
CA PHE A 134 0.80 -3.36 7.21
C PHE A 134 2.20 -2.77 7.19
N MET A 135 2.68 -2.44 8.38
CA MET A 135 3.97 -1.82 8.62
C MET A 135 4.98 -2.89 9.02
N LEU A 136 6.14 -2.90 8.36
CA LEU A 136 7.17 -3.93 8.54
C LEU A 136 8.37 -3.48 9.37
N GLU A 137 8.49 -2.18 9.64
CA GLU A 137 9.50 -1.59 10.53
C GLU A 137 8.84 -0.73 11.59
N ASP A 138 9.51 -0.56 12.74
CA ASP A 138 8.92 0.01 13.95
C ASP A 138 9.73 1.24 14.43
N ASP A 139 9.74 2.32 13.66
CA ASP A 139 10.23 3.62 14.13
C ASP A 139 9.09 4.50 14.67
N ASN A 140 9.37 5.25 15.75
CA ASN A 140 8.36 6.04 16.46
C ASN A 140 7.66 7.07 15.57
N TRP A 141 8.39 7.64 14.59
CA TRP A 141 7.82 8.60 13.65
C TRP A 141 6.82 7.93 12.71
N MET A 142 7.15 6.78 12.12
CA MET A 142 6.22 6.08 11.24
C MET A 142 4.98 5.59 12.00
N ILE A 143 5.13 5.13 13.24
CA ILE A 143 3.98 4.80 14.12
C ILE A 143 3.03 6.01 14.22
N ALA A 144 3.56 7.20 14.53
CA ALA A 144 2.75 8.41 14.65
C ALA A 144 2.06 8.78 13.33
N PHE A 145 2.80 8.74 12.21
CA PHE A 145 2.27 9.03 10.89
C PHE A 145 1.15 8.06 10.49
N VAL A 146 1.35 6.75 10.63
CA VAL A 146 0.36 5.74 10.25
C VAL A 146 -0.86 5.81 11.16
N ASN A 147 -0.69 6.12 12.45
CA ASN A 147 -1.82 6.37 13.35
C ASN A 147 -2.65 7.57 12.90
N GLN A 148 -2.01 8.67 12.49
CA GLN A 148 -2.72 9.83 11.93
C GLN A 148 -3.47 9.47 10.65
N MET A 149 -2.85 8.69 9.75
CA MET A 149 -3.50 8.23 8.53
C MET A 149 -4.71 7.32 8.82
N SER A 150 -4.58 6.40 9.78
CA SER A 150 -5.66 5.51 10.23
C SER A 150 -6.80 6.30 10.87
N GLN A 151 -6.52 7.35 11.64
CA GLN A 151 -7.56 8.24 12.17
C GLN A 151 -8.35 8.96 11.07
N ILE A 152 -7.68 9.38 9.99
CA ILE A 152 -8.32 10.02 8.84
C ILE A 152 -9.17 9.02 8.06
N ASN A 153 -8.69 7.79 7.86
CA ASN A 153 -9.31 6.83 6.96
C ASN A 153 -10.26 5.82 7.62
N HIS A 154 -10.12 5.62 8.93
CA HIS A 154 -10.82 4.60 9.71
C HIS A 154 -10.47 3.14 9.34
N GLY A 155 -9.43 2.95 8.51
CA GLY A 155 -8.82 1.65 8.29
C GLY A 155 -7.87 1.24 9.43
N ARG A 156 -7.41 -0.01 9.41
CA ARG A 156 -6.63 -0.59 10.49
C ARG A 156 -5.13 -0.54 10.20
N THR A 157 -4.35 -0.48 11.28
CA THR A 157 -2.89 -0.57 11.23
C THR A 157 -2.44 -1.87 11.87
N PHE A 158 -1.56 -2.58 11.18
CA PHE A 158 -0.95 -3.83 11.63
C PHE A 158 0.56 -3.65 11.64
N TYR A 159 1.17 -3.93 12.79
CA TYR A 159 2.61 -4.04 12.93
C TYR A 159 2.95 -5.51 12.72
N ALA A 160 3.69 -5.81 11.65
CA ALA A 160 3.91 -7.18 11.21
C ALA A 160 5.41 -7.45 10.99
N ASP A 161 5.89 -8.58 11.51
CA ASP A 161 7.18 -9.11 11.08
C ASP A 161 7.05 -9.59 9.62
N LYS A 162 8.07 -9.30 8.80
CA LYS A 162 8.18 -9.78 7.41
C LYS A 162 7.97 -11.30 7.26
N ASN A 163 8.30 -12.09 8.28
CA ASN A 163 8.12 -13.55 8.31
C ASN A 163 6.64 -13.96 8.44
N ASN A 164 5.83 -13.14 9.10
CA ASN A 164 4.43 -13.46 9.42
C ASN A 164 3.42 -12.62 8.60
N LEU A 165 3.89 -11.68 7.80
CA LEU A 165 3.06 -10.76 6.99
C LEU A 165 1.94 -11.47 6.22
N GLY A 166 2.24 -12.62 5.61
CA GLY A 166 1.27 -13.36 4.80
C GLY A 166 0.11 -13.92 5.61
N GLU A 167 0.37 -14.47 6.79
CA GLU A 167 -0.69 -15.02 7.64
C GLU A 167 -1.64 -13.92 8.13
N TYR A 168 -1.08 -12.81 8.63
CA TYR A 168 -1.88 -11.67 9.09
C TYR A 168 -2.75 -11.09 7.99
N LEU A 169 -2.19 -10.87 6.80
CA LEU A 169 -2.93 -10.28 5.68
C LEU A 169 -4.05 -11.20 5.19
N LEU A 170 -3.80 -12.50 5.09
CA LEU A 170 -4.82 -13.46 4.65
C LEU A 170 -5.96 -13.59 5.67
N VAL A 171 -5.63 -13.69 6.96
CA VAL A 171 -6.64 -13.72 8.04
C VAL A 171 -7.46 -12.44 8.02
N ASP A 172 -6.82 -11.29 7.83
CA ASP A 172 -7.49 -10.00 7.78
C ASP A 172 -8.46 -9.89 6.60
N TYR A 173 -8.02 -10.27 5.41
CA TYR A 173 -8.83 -10.29 4.21
C TYR A 173 -10.08 -11.16 4.39
N LEU A 174 -9.90 -12.40 4.88
CA LEU A 174 -11.01 -13.34 5.11
C LEU A 174 -11.99 -12.83 6.19
N ASN A 175 -11.48 -12.25 7.27
CA ASN A 175 -12.31 -11.68 8.33
C ASN A 175 -13.13 -10.49 7.83
N SER A 176 -12.57 -9.65 6.96
CA SER A 176 -13.31 -8.55 6.33
C SER A 176 -14.49 -9.08 5.53
N LYS A 177 -14.32 -10.16 4.76
CA LYS A 177 -15.40 -10.78 3.96
C LYS A 177 -16.52 -11.36 4.83
N ARG A 178 -16.19 -12.01 5.96
CA ARG A 178 -17.20 -12.58 6.87
C ARG A 178 -18.16 -11.51 7.42
N LYS A 179 -17.64 -10.32 7.76
CA LYS A 179 -18.46 -9.21 8.28
C LYS A 179 -19.49 -8.67 7.28
N PHE A 180 -19.30 -8.88 5.98
CA PHE A 180 -20.24 -8.44 4.94
C PHE A 180 -21.27 -9.52 4.55
N VAL A 181 -21.06 -10.77 4.97
CA VAL A 181 -21.95 -11.91 4.63
C VAL A 181 -22.90 -12.24 5.80
N SER A 182 -22.80 -11.55 6.93
CA SER A 182 -23.70 -11.66 8.09
C SER A 182 -24.67 -10.49 8.13
#